data_AF-A0A2G1BP80-F1
#
_entry.id   AF-A0A2G1BP80-F1
#
_cell.length_a   1.000
_cell.length_b   1.000
_cell.length_c   1.000
_cell.angle_alpha   90.00
_cell.angle_beta   90.00
_cell.angle_gamma   90.00
#
_symmetry.space_group_name_H-M   'P 1'
#
loop_
_entity.id
_entity.type
_entity.pdbx_description
1 polymer ?
#
loop_
_entity_poly.entity_id
_entity_poly.type
_entity_poly.pdbx_seq_one_letter_code
_entity_poly.pdbx_strand_id
1 'polypeptide(L)'
;IYSSKFTGVHGNYLRPSIVKAGLDPDTLGNGDPSQMSFGSKDGGDAKVWKDIWGCGQGIGAVKQIVPTAELVARLKAEYEAARKELCQGC
;
A
#
# COMPACT_ATOMS: atom_id res chain seq x y z
N ILE A 1 0.22 7.27 -1.66
CA ILE A 1 0.89 8.52 -1.24
C ILE A 1 2.32 8.19 -0.86
N TYR A 2 3.30 8.86 -1.47
CA TYR A 2 4.71 8.69 -1.11
C TYR A 2 5.07 9.71 -0.03
N SER A 3 5.42 9.26 1.17
CA SER A 3 5.65 10.15 2.32
C SER A 3 6.66 9.54 3.31
N SER A 4 7.42 10.38 4.00
CA SER A 4 8.26 9.96 5.14
C SER A 4 7.59 10.15 6.50
N LYS A 5 6.36 10.70 6.53
CA LYS A 5 5.68 11.16 7.75
C LYS A 5 5.59 10.13 8.86
N PHE A 6 5.39 8.86 8.49
CA PHE A 6 5.03 7.80 9.44
C PHE A 6 6.22 7.03 10.01
N THR A 7 7.28 6.87 9.22
CA THR A 7 8.44 6.03 9.59
C THR A 7 9.76 6.79 9.46
N GLY A 8 9.75 8.10 9.21
CA GLY A 8 10.96 8.89 8.89
C GLY A 8 11.64 8.52 7.57
N VAL A 9 11.26 7.40 6.95
CA VAL A 9 11.75 6.91 5.67
C VAL A 9 10.61 6.97 4.67
N HIS A 10 10.91 7.36 3.43
CA HIS A 10 9.88 7.44 2.41
C HIS A 10 9.29 6.06 2.08
N GLY A 11 7.96 5.96 2.27
CA GLY A 11 7.17 4.78 1.95
C GLY A 11 5.95 5.14 1.11
N ASN A 12 5.35 4.12 0.49
CA ASN A 12 4.09 4.26 -0.23
C ASN A 12 2.93 3.80 0.65
N TYR A 13 1.94 4.67 0.85
CA TYR A 13 0.83 4.45 1.75
C TYR A 13 -0.53 4.62 1.07
N LEU A 14 -1.53 3.91 1.56
CA LEU A 14 -2.91 4.02 1.13
C LEU A 14 -3.52 5.34 1.59
N ARG A 15 -3.96 6.18 0.64
CA ARG A 15 -4.70 7.41 0.96
C ARG A 15 -5.89 7.14 1.90
N PRO A 16 -6.73 6.10 1.68
CA PRO A 16 -7.85 5.82 2.57
C PRO A 16 -7.47 5.51 4.03
N SER A 17 -6.33 4.84 4.26
CA SER A 17 -5.90 4.52 5.63
C SER A 17 -5.49 5.78 6.39
N ILE A 18 -4.86 6.74 5.70
CA ILE A 18 -4.46 8.03 6.26
C ILE A 18 -5.68 8.86 6.65
N VAL A 19 -6.67 8.96 5.77
CA VAL A 19 -7.94 9.65 6.05
C VAL A 19 -8.68 9.00 7.22
N LYS A 20 -8.70 7.67 7.27
CA LYS A 20 -9.33 6.91 8.37
C LYS A 20 -8.63 7.15 9.72
N ALA A 21 -7.33 7.40 9.71
CA ALA A 21 -6.55 7.79 10.88
C ALA A 21 -6.76 9.26 11.30
N GLY A 22 -7.65 10.00 10.63
CA GLY A 22 -7.95 11.40 10.93
C GLY A 22 -6.91 12.39 10.39
N LEU A 23 -6.03 11.95 9.50
CA LEU A 23 -4.99 12.79 8.90
C LEU A 23 -5.39 13.22 7.49
N ASP A 24 -5.00 14.44 7.12
CA ASP A 24 -5.14 14.92 5.76
C ASP A 24 -3.95 14.45 4.90
N PRO A 25 -4.19 13.57 3.90
CA PRO A 25 -3.15 13.05 3.01
C PRO A 25 -2.44 14.12 2.16
N ASP A 26 -3.06 15.28 1.93
CA ASP A 26 -2.51 16.34 1.08
C ASP A 26 -1.67 17.35 1.88
N THR A 27 -1.72 17.30 3.22
CA THR A 27 -0.98 18.20 4.13
C THR A 27 -0.12 17.47 5.16
N LEU A 28 0.26 16.21 4.90
CA LEU A 28 1.03 15.37 5.83
C LEU A 28 2.38 15.98 6.30
N GLY A 29 3.01 16.80 5.46
CA GLY A 29 4.37 17.28 5.66
C GLY A 29 5.42 16.16 5.60
N ASN A 30 6.66 16.51 5.93
CA ASN A 30 7.75 15.54 6.06
C ASN A 30 7.83 15.00 7.50
N GLY A 31 8.16 13.72 7.65
CA GLY A 31 8.44 13.13 8.94
C GLY A 31 9.87 13.43 9.36
N ASP A 32 10.07 13.85 10.60
CA ASP A 32 11.39 13.85 11.22
C ASP A 32 11.65 12.44 11.79
N PRO A 33 12.73 11.75 11.37
CA PRO A 33 13.12 10.45 11.91
C PRO A 33 13.24 10.42 13.44
N SER A 34 13.54 11.56 14.09
CA SER A 34 13.62 11.70 15.54
C SER A 34 12.25 11.57 16.25
N GLN A 35 11.15 11.77 15.50
CA GLN A 35 9.77 11.70 16.00
C GLN A 35 9.17 10.30 15.85
N MET A 36 9.97 9.31 15.43
CA MET A 36 9.52 7.93 15.26
C MET A 36 9.33 7.26 16.62
N SER A 37 8.13 7.41 17.18
CA SER A 37 7.74 6.71 18.41
C SER A 37 7.18 5.33 18.06
N PHE A 38 8.00 4.29 18.26
CA PHE A 38 7.56 2.89 18.23
C PHE A 38 6.80 2.48 19.51
N GLY A 39 6.82 3.33 20.54
CA GLY A 39 6.10 3.16 21.79
C GLY A 39 4.73 3.84 21.72
N SER A 40 3.69 3.15 22.17
CA SER A 40 2.36 3.75 22.33
C SER A 40 2.49 4.99 23.23
N LYS A 41 2.26 6.20 22.71
CA LYS A 41 1.83 7.29 23.59
C LYS A 41 0.40 6.95 23.99
N ASP A 42 0.24 6.64 25.27
CA ASP A 42 -1.05 6.35 25.87
C ASP A 42 -2.04 7.49 25.61
N GLY A 43 -3.18 7.14 25.02
CA GLY A 43 -4.34 8.03 24.91
C GLY A 43 -4.49 8.73 23.55
N GLY A 44 -5.34 8.17 22.69
CA GLY A 44 -6.12 8.94 21.71
C GLY A 44 -5.55 9.06 20.29
N ASP A 45 -4.23 8.98 20.10
CA ASP A 45 -3.65 9.13 18.76
C ASP A 45 -3.63 7.80 17.99
N ALA A 46 -4.06 7.83 16.73
CA ALA A 46 -4.06 6.69 15.82
C ALA A 46 -2.71 5.95 15.91
N LYS A 47 -2.74 4.64 16.18
CA LYS A 47 -1.50 3.87 16.28
C LYS A 47 -0.96 3.76 14.87
N VAL A 48 0.04 4.58 14.54
CA VAL A 48 0.61 4.71 13.18
C VAL A 48 0.91 3.35 12.56
N TRP A 49 1.45 2.40 13.32
CA TRP A 49 1.75 1.04 12.84
C TRP A 49 0.52 0.17 12.55
N LYS A 50 -0.64 0.47 13.15
CA LYS A 50 -1.88 -0.28 13.00
C LYS A 50 -2.81 0.35 11.96
N ASP A 51 -2.88 1.68 11.95
CA ASP A 51 -3.90 2.44 11.23
C ASP A 51 -3.41 3.01 9.89
N ILE A 52 -2.09 3.07 9.66
CA ILE A 52 -1.50 3.53 8.41
C ILE A 52 -0.97 2.32 7.62
N TRP A 53 -1.52 2.11 6.43
CA TRP A 53 -1.25 0.90 5.64
C TRP A 53 -0.36 1.22 4.44
N GLY A 54 0.74 0.48 4.32
CA GLY A 54 1.62 0.53 3.15
C GLY A 54 0.99 -0.13 1.92
N CYS A 55 1.33 0.35 0.73
CA CYS A 55 0.94 -0.27 -0.54
C CYS A 55 2.01 -0.12 -1.62
N GLY A 56 2.16 -1.10 -2.50
CA GLY A 56 2.99 -0.96 -3.71
C GLY A 56 2.33 -0.07 -4.77
N GLN A 57 3.10 0.37 -5.76
CA GLN A 57 2.60 1.17 -6.89
C GLN A 57 1.53 0.43 -7.72
N GLY A 58 1.57 -0.91 -7.72
CA GLY A 58 0.61 -1.76 -8.41
C GLY A 58 -0.76 -1.89 -7.74
N ILE A 59 -1.01 -1.22 -6.60
CA ILE A 59 -2.27 -1.37 -5.85
C ILE A 59 -3.52 -1.05 -6.68
N GLY A 60 -3.40 -0.16 -7.68
CA GLY A 60 -4.49 0.19 -8.58
C GLY A 60 -5.01 -0.98 -9.43
N ALA A 61 -4.21 -2.02 -9.63
CA ALA A 61 -4.61 -3.24 -10.36
C ALA A 61 -5.47 -4.19 -9.52
N VAL A 62 -5.49 -4.04 -8.19
CA VAL A 62 -6.32 -4.85 -7.30
C VAL A 62 -7.76 -4.32 -7.33
N LYS A 63 -8.67 -5.08 -7.93
CA LYS A 63 -10.08 -4.69 -8.11
C LYS A 63 -11.07 -5.49 -7.26
N GLN A 64 -10.66 -6.65 -6.75
CA GLN A 64 -11.55 -7.62 -6.12
C GLN A 64 -10.83 -8.35 -5.00
N ILE A 65 -11.60 -8.78 -4.00
CA ILE A 65 -11.16 -9.71 -2.96
C ILE A 65 -11.61 -11.10 -3.41
N VAL A 66 -10.66 -11.99 -3.62
CA VAL A 66 -10.91 -13.36 -4.11
C VAL A 66 -10.09 -14.36 -3.29
N PRO A 67 -10.46 -15.65 -3.27
CA PRO A 67 -9.62 -16.69 -2.71
C PRO A 67 -8.25 -16.73 -3.38
N THR A 68 -7.20 -17.04 -2.62
CA THR A 68 -5.83 -17.14 -3.14
C THR A 68 -5.72 -18.07 -4.35
N ALA A 69 -6.40 -19.21 -4.31
CA ALA A 69 -6.39 -20.19 -5.39
C ALA A 69 -6.94 -19.60 -6.71
N GLU A 70 -7.99 -18.79 -6.63
CA GLU A 70 -8.59 -18.13 -7.79
C GLU A 70 -7.62 -17.10 -8.39
N LEU A 71 -6.98 -16.28 -7.55
CA LEU A 71 -6.01 -15.28 -8.01
C LEU A 71 -4.82 -15.94 -8.71
N VAL A 72 -4.27 -17.01 -8.13
CA VAL A 72 -3.14 -17.74 -8.73
C VAL A 72 -3.55 -18.39 -10.06
N ALA A 73 -4.74 -19.00 -10.12
CA ALA A 73 -5.24 -19.61 -11.35
C ALA A 73 -5.41 -18.57 -12.47
N ARG A 74 -5.94 -17.38 -12.14
CA ARG A 74 -6.08 -16.27 -13.08
C ARG A 74 -4.73 -15.80 -13.61
N LEU A 75 -3.78 -15.52 -12.72
CA LEU A 75 -2.43 -15.07 -13.10
C LEU A 75 -1.72 -16.07 -14.01
N LYS A 76 -1.88 -17.37 -13.75
CA LYS A 76 -1.33 -18.43 -14.62
C LYS A 76 -1.94 -18.37 -16.02
N ALA A 77 -3.26 -18.27 -16.12
CA ALA A 77 -3.95 -18.20 -17.40
C ALA A 77 -3.58 -16.94 -18.21
N GLU A 78 -3.53 -15.78 -17.55
CA GLU A 78 -3.12 -14.51 -18.17
C GLU A 78 -1.68 -14.56 -18.70
N TYR A 79 -0.76 -15.16 -17.93
CA TYR A 79 0.63 -15.35 -18.37
C TYR A 79 0.73 -16.28 -19.59
N GLU A 80 0.02 -17.41 -19.58
CA GLU A 80 0.03 -18.36 -20.71
C GLU A 80 -0.53 -17.73 -21.99
N ALA A 81 -1.59 -16.92 -21.87
CA ALA A 81 -2.16 -16.17 -22.99
C ALA A 81 -1.16 -15.15 -23.55
N ALA A 82 -0.55 -14.33 -22.69
CA ALA A 82 0.44 -13.33 -23.10
C ALA A 82 1.68 -13.98 -23.76
N ARG A 83 2.15 -15.11 -23.20
CA ARG A 83 3.27 -15.87 -23.79
C ARG A 83 2.92 -16.40 -25.18
N LYS A 84 1.70 -16.92 -25.37
CA LYS A 84 1.24 -17.41 -26.66
C LYS A 84 1.18 -16.28 -27.70
N GLU A 85 0.61 -15.13 -27.33
CA GLU A 85 0.55 -13.94 -28.20
C GLU A 85 1.94 -13.47 -28.63
N LEU A 86 2.88 -13.35 -27.68
CA LEU A 86 4.26 -12.96 -27.96
C LEU A 86 4.97 -13.95 -28.90
N CYS A 87 4.73 -15.25 -28.75
CA CYS A 87 5.34 -16.28 -29.59
C CYS A 87 4.66 -16.46 -30.96
N GLN A 88 3.45 -15.93 -31.17
CA GLN A 88 2.71 -15.99 -32.43
C GLN A 88 3.04 -14.85 -33.40
N GLY A 89 3.78 -13.83 -32.95
CA GLY A 89 4.20 -12.68 -33.75
C GLY A 89 5.51 -12.85 -34.54
N CYS A 90 5.99 -14.09 -34.74
CA CYS A 90 7.15 -14.42 -35.60
C CYS A 90 6.69 -15.03 -36.93
#